data_AF-A0A4S4K535-F1
#
_entry.id   AF-A0A4S4K535-F1
#
_cell.length_a   1.000
_cell.length_b   1.000
_cell.length_c   1.000
_cell.angle_alpha   90.00
_cell.angle_beta   90.00
_cell.angle_gamma   90.00
#
_symmetry.space_group_name_H-M   'P 1'
#
loop_
_entity.id
_entity.type
_entity.pdbx_description
1 polymer ?
#
loop_
_entity_poly.entity_id
_entity_poly.type
_entity_poly.pdbx_seq_one_letter_code
_entity_poly.pdbx_strand_id
1 'polypeptide(L)'
;MLEGTCLSEAVHSFVLTEDSDDGDGELEEGLADDKPGSEDEQEDDAVDGARVLGDVSLAKQYQRYYPTTIHRLSKHIRVRRFKQLVSQFIYDQTHVDPLPDDSPTPPLPTLHGPIRVFHSAAATFYAPSDLSGIGGMRREHIRATPRWRKGLPRYDCVFAEKDSSLEGFCGLHAARVILLFSFTCAGVKYPCALVRWFSPVADKPDDLTGMWVVEPDVNADGSPSFGVMHLDAVLRAAHLIPVFGDAFIPASFHFSRSLDSFNTFYVNKFVDHQAHEIAF
;
A
#
# COMPACT_ATOMS: atom_id res chain seq x y z
N MET A 1 -2.19 -12.71 11.05
CA MET A 1 -3.32 -13.15 10.20
C MET A 1 -4.13 -11.91 9.90
N LEU A 2 -4.49 -11.69 8.63
CA LEU A 2 -5.25 -10.52 8.20
C LEU A 2 -6.74 -10.87 8.33
N GLU A 3 -7.42 -10.30 9.31
CA GLU A 3 -8.89 -10.29 9.38
C GLU A 3 -9.35 -8.88 8.99
N GLY A 4 -9.68 -8.70 7.70
CA GLY A 4 -10.27 -7.48 7.20
C GLY A 4 -11.46 -7.85 6.33
N THR A 5 -12.67 -7.63 6.84
CA THR A 5 -13.90 -7.73 6.06
C THR A 5 -13.88 -6.66 4.96
N CYS A 6 -14.05 -7.08 3.71
CA CYS A 6 -14.07 -6.19 2.55
C CYS A 6 -15.08 -5.05 2.70
N LEU A 7 -14.59 -3.80 2.75
CA LEU A 7 -15.36 -2.56 2.59
C LEU A 7 -16.24 -2.56 1.31
N SER A 8 -15.93 -3.40 0.33
CA SER A 8 -16.70 -3.51 -0.91
C SER A 8 -18.15 -3.99 -0.70
N GLU A 9 -18.45 -4.79 0.33
CA GLU A 9 -19.84 -5.21 0.59
C GLU A 9 -20.73 -4.05 1.09
N ALA A 10 -20.16 -3.12 1.87
CA ALA A 10 -20.88 -1.94 2.33
C ALA A 10 -21.20 -0.97 1.18
N VAL A 11 -20.26 -0.77 0.25
CA VAL A 11 -20.45 0.13 -0.90
C VAL A 11 -21.43 -0.46 -1.92
N HIS A 12 -21.44 -1.78 -2.13
CA HIS A 12 -22.36 -2.42 -3.07
C HIS A 12 -23.84 -2.36 -2.62
N SER A 13 -24.09 -2.27 -1.31
CA SER A 13 -25.44 -2.10 -0.77
C SER A 13 -25.98 -0.67 -0.94
N PHE A 14 -25.11 0.32 -1.15
CA PHE A 14 -25.48 1.73 -1.33
C PHE A 14 -25.74 2.11 -2.79
N VAL A 15 -25.04 1.46 -3.73
CA VAL A 15 -25.17 1.77 -5.18
C VAL A 15 -26.46 1.20 -5.78
N LEU A 16 -27.12 0.24 -5.14
CA LEU A 16 -28.39 -0.32 -5.63
C LEU A 16 -29.64 0.52 -5.29
N THR A 17 -29.49 1.68 -4.65
CA THR A 17 -30.64 2.52 -4.24
C THR A 17 -30.76 3.86 -4.95
N GLU A 18 -29.87 4.21 -5.87
CA GLU A 18 -29.97 5.47 -6.62
C GLU A 18 -29.69 5.27 -8.12
N ASP A 19 -30.67 4.71 -8.83
CA ASP A 19 -30.78 4.83 -10.28
C ASP A 19 -32.17 5.39 -10.63
N SER A 20 -32.22 6.68 -10.96
CA SER A 20 -33.12 7.26 -11.98
C SER A 20 -32.75 8.73 -12.20
N ASP A 21 -32.01 9.03 -13.28
CA ASP A 21 -32.46 10.01 -14.27
C ASP A 21 -31.61 9.93 -15.56
N ASP A 22 -32.29 10.06 -16.69
CA ASP A 22 -31.77 10.01 -18.06
C ASP A 22 -31.08 11.33 -18.45
N GLY A 23 -30.08 11.27 -19.35
CA GLY A 23 -29.43 12.47 -19.89
C GLY A 23 -28.36 12.19 -20.94
N ASP A 24 -28.82 12.04 -22.17
CA ASP A 24 -28.15 12.03 -23.46
C ASP A 24 -27.31 13.30 -23.78
N GLY A 25 -26.13 13.12 -24.37
CA GLY A 25 -25.26 14.21 -24.84
C GLY A 25 -23.99 13.71 -25.55
N GLU A 26 -23.65 14.33 -26.68
CA GLU A 26 -22.87 13.79 -27.80
C GLU A 26 -21.34 13.86 -27.67
N LEU A 27 -20.68 13.06 -28.51
CA LEU A 27 -19.23 12.94 -28.70
C LEU A 27 -18.66 14.12 -29.51
N GLU A 28 -17.58 14.74 -29.05
CA GLU A 28 -16.65 15.46 -29.93
C GLU A 28 -15.18 15.14 -29.60
N GLU A 29 -14.45 14.74 -30.64
CA GLU A 29 -13.01 14.52 -30.66
C GLU A 29 -12.25 15.86 -30.85
N GLY A 30 -11.16 16.07 -30.11
CA GLY A 30 -10.34 17.27 -30.23
C GLY A 30 -8.91 17.12 -29.71
N LEU A 31 -8.02 16.72 -30.62
CA LEU A 31 -6.58 17.02 -30.80
C LEU A 31 -5.68 17.41 -29.60
N ALA A 32 -4.53 16.71 -29.56
CA ALA A 32 -3.40 16.93 -28.67
C ALA A 32 -2.65 18.25 -28.89
N ASP A 33 -2.18 18.87 -27.81
CA ASP A 33 -1.05 19.80 -27.83
C ASP A 33 -0.11 19.50 -26.65
N ASP A 34 1.17 19.35 -26.97
CA ASP A 34 2.26 18.85 -26.13
C ASP A 34 3.11 20.05 -25.70
N LYS A 35 3.13 20.38 -24.40
CA LYS A 35 4.10 21.33 -23.83
C LYS A 35 4.76 20.76 -22.56
N PRO A 36 6.09 20.91 -22.43
CA PRO A 36 6.83 20.35 -21.32
C PRO A 36 6.62 21.20 -20.06
N GLY A 37 5.92 20.65 -19.07
CA GLY A 37 5.78 21.24 -17.75
C GLY A 37 7.03 21.03 -16.91
N SER A 38 7.48 22.11 -16.27
CA SER A 38 8.53 22.15 -15.26
C SER A 38 8.23 21.20 -14.10
N GLU A 39 8.99 20.12 -13.97
CA GLU A 39 8.87 19.14 -12.88
C GLU A 39 9.56 19.64 -11.61
N ASP A 40 8.96 20.61 -10.93
CA ASP A 40 9.18 20.84 -9.49
C ASP A 40 7.95 21.59 -8.94
N GLU A 41 7.06 20.87 -8.25
CA GLU A 41 6.30 21.30 -7.05
C GLU A 41 5.41 20.15 -6.54
N GLN A 42 5.06 20.20 -5.24
CA GLN A 42 4.58 19.11 -4.37
C GLN A 42 3.47 18.20 -4.94
N GLU A 43 3.63 16.87 -4.82
CA GLU A 43 2.55 15.91 -5.11
C GLU A 43 1.72 15.64 -3.86
N ASP A 44 0.83 16.59 -3.55
CA ASP A 44 -0.35 16.38 -2.72
C ASP A 44 -1.46 17.23 -3.33
N ASP A 45 -2.36 16.57 -4.06
CA ASP A 45 -3.39 17.28 -4.80
C ASP A 45 -4.69 17.29 -4.01
N ALA A 46 -5.28 18.49 -3.92
CA ALA A 46 -6.68 18.68 -3.61
C ALA A 46 -7.55 17.94 -4.64
N VAL A 47 -8.45 17.06 -4.18
CA VAL A 47 -9.36 16.31 -5.07
C VAL A 47 -10.80 16.63 -4.72
N ASP A 48 -11.65 16.85 -5.72
CA ASP A 48 -13.09 16.94 -5.55
C ASP A 48 -13.71 15.53 -5.67
N GLY A 49 -14.58 15.14 -4.74
CA GLY A 49 -15.21 13.82 -4.77
C GLY A 49 -16.05 13.48 -3.53
N ALA A 50 -16.71 12.32 -3.57
CA ALA A 50 -17.43 11.77 -2.42
C ALA A 50 -16.46 11.51 -1.26
N ARG A 51 -16.93 11.69 -0.02
CA ARG A 51 -16.11 11.49 1.18
C ARG A 51 -15.82 10.00 1.37
N VAL A 52 -14.55 9.63 1.36
CA VAL A 52 -14.09 8.27 1.62
C VAL A 52 -13.03 8.31 2.72
N LEU A 53 -13.08 7.35 3.65
CA LEU A 53 -12.10 7.23 4.73
C LEU A 53 -10.70 6.94 4.18
N GLY A 54 -10.61 6.12 3.15
CA GLY A 54 -9.42 5.90 2.32
C GLY A 54 -9.77 5.04 1.11
N ASP A 55 -9.24 5.41 -0.05
CA ASP A 55 -9.30 4.62 -1.29
C ASP A 55 -7.91 4.59 -1.93
N VAL A 56 -7.44 3.41 -2.30
CA VAL A 56 -6.12 3.24 -2.92
C VAL A 56 -6.26 2.53 -4.26
N SER A 57 -5.93 3.25 -5.32
CA SER A 57 -6.02 2.75 -6.70
C SER A 57 -4.66 2.64 -7.36
N LEU A 58 -4.43 1.55 -8.09
CA LEU A 58 -3.24 1.38 -8.93
C LEU A 58 -3.20 2.47 -10.02
N ALA A 59 -2.00 2.88 -10.42
CA ALA A 59 -1.83 3.78 -11.55
C ALA A 59 -2.54 3.25 -12.81
N LYS A 60 -3.07 4.17 -13.63
CA LYS A 60 -3.82 3.84 -14.85
C LYS A 60 -3.02 2.95 -15.83
N GLN A 61 -1.71 3.14 -15.90
CA GLN A 61 -0.83 2.40 -16.80
C GLN A 61 0.04 1.41 -16.04
N TYR A 62 -0.02 0.14 -16.46
CA TYR A 62 0.92 -0.88 -16.01
C TYR A 62 2.28 -0.71 -16.69
N GLN A 63 3.32 -1.19 -16.02
CA GLN A 63 4.69 -1.17 -16.51
C GLN A 63 4.92 -2.25 -17.56
N ARG A 64 5.49 -1.84 -18.68
CA ARG A 64 5.85 -2.75 -19.77
C ARG A 64 7.08 -3.57 -19.39
N TYR A 65 7.26 -4.71 -20.06
CA TYR A 65 8.43 -5.59 -19.93
C TYR A 65 8.58 -6.34 -18.59
N TYR A 66 7.60 -6.24 -17.68
CA TYR A 66 7.54 -7.15 -16.54
C TYR A 66 7.06 -8.54 -16.96
N PRO A 67 7.57 -9.62 -16.32
CA PRO A 67 7.02 -10.94 -16.54
C PRO A 67 5.56 -11.04 -16.08
N THR A 68 4.73 -11.67 -16.89
CA THR A 68 3.27 -11.71 -16.70
C THR A 68 2.74 -12.96 -16.00
N THR A 69 3.63 -13.89 -15.63
CA THR A 69 3.27 -15.15 -14.94
C THR A 69 3.88 -15.18 -13.55
N ILE A 70 3.22 -15.78 -12.56
CA ILE A 70 3.73 -15.86 -11.17
C ILE A 70 5.15 -16.41 -11.12
N HIS A 71 5.42 -17.51 -11.82
CA HIS A 71 6.73 -18.16 -11.76
C HIS A 71 7.86 -17.25 -12.27
N ARG A 72 7.66 -16.59 -13.43
CA ARG A 72 8.66 -15.67 -13.98
C ARG A 72 8.77 -14.38 -13.16
N LEU A 73 7.66 -13.86 -12.66
CA LEU A 73 7.64 -12.65 -11.85
C LEU A 73 8.35 -12.87 -10.51
N SER A 74 8.09 -13.99 -9.83
CA SER A 74 8.77 -14.43 -8.61
C SER A 74 10.29 -14.43 -8.77
N LYS A 75 10.80 -15.00 -9.89
CA LYS A 75 12.24 -14.98 -10.21
C LYS A 75 12.77 -13.56 -10.44
N HIS A 76 12.00 -12.73 -11.14
CA HIS A 76 12.39 -11.36 -11.48
C HIS A 76 12.50 -10.47 -10.23
N ILE A 77 11.54 -10.55 -9.31
CA ILE A 77 11.54 -9.77 -8.06
C ILE A 77 12.36 -10.43 -6.94
N ARG A 78 12.91 -11.63 -7.18
CA ARG A 78 13.74 -12.41 -6.24
C ARG A 78 13.00 -12.82 -4.95
N VAL A 79 11.67 -12.94 -4.98
CA VAL A 79 10.86 -13.45 -3.87
C VAL A 79 10.40 -14.86 -4.18
N ARG A 80 11.12 -15.86 -3.64
CA ARG A 80 10.88 -17.29 -3.92
C ARG A 80 9.49 -17.76 -3.49
N ARG A 81 8.99 -17.24 -2.37
CA ARG A 81 7.68 -17.61 -1.80
C ARG A 81 6.50 -16.88 -2.45
N PHE A 82 6.72 -16.05 -3.47
CA PHE A 82 5.67 -15.22 -4.07
C PHE A 82 4.42 -16.01 -4.51
N LYS A 83 4.60 -17.23 -5.08
CA LYS A 83 3.47 -18.11 -5.41
C LYS A 83 2.63 -18.49 -4.19
N GLN A 84 3.30 -18.85 -3.09
CA GLN A 84 2.65 -19.25 -1.84
C GLN A 84 1.90 -18.07 -1.23
N LEU A 85 2.52 -16.88 -1.23
CA LEU A 85 1.92 -15.66 -0.70
C LEU A 85 0.64 -15.29 -1.46
N VAL A 86 0.65 -15.33 -2.80
CA VAL A 86 -0.56 -15.06 -3.60
C VAL A 86 -1.62 -16.14 -3.35
N SER A 87 -1.22 -17.40 -3.17
CA SER A 87 -2.16 -18.49 -2.89
C SER A 87 -2.84 -18.34 -1.54
N GLN A 88 -2.08 -17.99 -0.51
CA GLN A 88 -2.59 -17.74 0.83
C GLN A 88 -3.50 -16.52 0.83
N PHE A 89 -3.06 -15.43 0.18
CA PHE A 89 -3.89 -14.24 -0.02
C PHE A 89 -5.24 -14.59 -0.66
N ILE A 90 -5.28 -15.33 -1.77
CA ILE A 90 -6.56 -15.69 -2.41
C ILE A 90 -7.43 -16.55 -1.47
N TYR A 91 -6.83 -17.44 -0.69
CA TYR A 91 -7.56 -18.22 0.30
C TYR A 91 -8.22 -17.31 1.33
N ASP A 92 -7.44 -16.41 1.95
CA ASP A 92 -7.90 -15.46 2.96
C ASP A 92 -8.99 -14.52 2.41
N GLN A 93 -9.00 -14.24 1.10
CA GLN A 93 -10.03 -13.43 0.44
C GLN A 93 -11.32 -14.20 0.10
N THR A 94 -11.30 -15.54 0.14
CA THR A 94 -12.42 -16.39 -0.32
C THR A 94 -13.01 -17.25 0.79
N HIS A 95 -12.39 -17.24 1.97
CA HIS A 95 -12.82 -18.01 3.14
C HIS A 95 -12.88 -17.06 4.34
N VAL A 96 -13.90 -17.25 5.17
CA VAL A 96 -14.09 -16.45 6.40
C VAL A 96 -13.07 -16.86 7.46
N ASP A 97 -12.80 -18.16 7.57
CA ASP A 97 -11.87 -18.68 8.56
C ASP A 97 -10.43 -18.66 8.02
N PRO A 98 -9.46 -18.14 8.80
CA PRO A 98 -8.06 -18.16 8.39
C PRO A 98 -7.52 -19.59 8.36
N LEU A 99 -6.51 -19.82 7.52
CA LEU A 99 -5.75 -21.06 7.53
C LEU A 99 -5.09 -21.23 8.91
N PRO A 100 -5.26 -22.39 9.58
CA PRO A 100 -4.49 -22.71 10.78
C PRO A 100 -2.98 -22.67 10.47
N ASP A 101 -2.16 -22.19 11.41
CA ASP A 101 -0.72 -21.97 11.19
C ASP A 101 0.03 -23.22 10.68
N ASP A 102 -0.36 -24.41 11.12
CA ASP A 102 0.28 -25.68 10.74
C ASP A 102 -0.32 -26.32 9.48
N SER A 103 -1.29 -25.67 8.83
CA SER A 103 -1.91 -26.20 7.63
C SER A 103 -0.99 -26.03 6.40
N PRO A 104 -1.00 -26.99 5.46
CA PRO A 104 -0.23 -26.86 4.23
C PRO A 104 -0.76 -25.69 3.41
N THR A 105 0.13 -24.93 2.78
CA THR A 105 -0.27 -23.84 1.87
C THR A 105 -1.21 -24.37 0.80
N PRO A 106 -2.39 -23.75 0.59
CA PRO A 106 -3.34 -24.21 -0.41
C PRO A 106 -2.72 -24.16 -1.81
N PRO A 107 -3.22 -24.96 -2.76
CA PRO A 107 -2.81 -24.83 -4.14
C PRO A 107 -3.28 -23.49 -4.70
N LEU A 108 -2.39 -22.80 -5.42
CA LEU A 108 -2.73 -21.56 -6.10
C LEU A 108 -3.84 -21.81 -7.13
N PRO A 109 -5.00 -21.13 -7.02
CA PRO A 109 -6.06 -21.21 -8.01
C PRO A 109 -5.60 -20.75 -9.40
N THR A 110 -6.33 -21.15 -10.44
CA THR A 110 -6.02 -20.74 -11.80
C THR A 110 -6.20 -19.23 -11.96
N LEU A 111 -5.10 -18.53 -12.24
CA LEU A 111 -5.13 -17.12 -12.59
C LEU A 111 -5.51 -16.96 -14.06
N HIS A 112 -6.46 -16.07 -14.32
CA HIS A 112 -6.88 -15.74 -15.67
C HIS A 112 -6.10 -14.53 -16.18
N GLY A 113 -5.49 -14.68 -17.36
CA GLY A 113 -4.76 -13.61 -18.01
C GLY A 113 -3.41 -13.26 -17.35
N PRO A 114 -2.79 -12.16 -17.80
CA PRO A 114 -1.46 -11.75 -17.34
C PRO A 114 -1.50 -10.98 -16.02
N ILE A 115 -0.49 -11.21 -15.18
CA ILE A 115 -0.19 -10.31 -14.06
C ILE A 115 0.32 -8.99 -14.61
N ARG A 116 -0.22 -7.89 -14.09
CA ARG A 116 0.21 -6.52 -14.42
C ARG A 116 0.94 -5.93 -13.23
N VAL A 117 2.04 -5.22 -13.48
CA VAL A 117 2.87 -4.57 -12.45
C VAL A 117 2.75 -3.06 -12.61
N PHE A 118 2.77 -2.33 -11.51
CA PHE A 118 2.65 -0.88 -11.43
C PHE A 118 3.79 -0.34 -10.57
N HIS A 119 4.22 0.90 -10.83
CA HIS A 119 5.27 1.57 -10.03
C HIS A 119 4.70 2.57 -9.03
N SER A 120 3.41 2.86 -9.10
CA SER A 120 2.71 3.73 -8.16
C SER A 120 1.24 3.33 -8.00
N ALA A 121 0.68 3.77 -6.87
CA ALA A 121 -0.73 3.81 -6.55
C ALA A 121 -1.05 5.19 -5.96
N ALA A 122 -2.30 5.62 -6.06
CA ALA A 122 -2.79 6.86 -5.47
C ALA A 122 -3.68 6.53 -4.28
N ALA A 123 -3.35 7.05 -3.10
CA ALA A 123 -4.21 7.01 -1.93
C ALA A 123 -5.01 8.31 -1.86
N THR A 124 -6.33 8.22 -1.81
CA THR A 124 -7.24 9.36 -1.68
C THR A 124 -8.00 9.21 -0.37
N PHE A 125 -7.92 10.20 0.51
CA PHE A 125 -8.52 10.14 1.84
C PHE A 125 -9.03 11.50 2.28
N TYR A 126 -9.96 11.49 3.25
CA TYR A 126 -10.47 12.71 3.85
C TYR A 126 -9.49 13.25 4.89
N ALA A 127 -9.08 14.51 4.73
CA ALA A 127 -8.18 15.25 5.61
C ALA A 127 -8.58 16.75 5.64
N PRO A 128 -9.65 17.11 6.36
CA PRO A 128 -10.24 18.45 6.30
C PRO A 128 -9.39 19.54 6.96
N SER A 129 -8.48 19.15 7.86
CA SER A 129 -7.58 20.06 8.57
C SER A 129 -6.29 20.36 7.81
N ASP A 130 -6.01 19.62 6.73
CA ASP A 130 -4.88 19.88 5.84
C ASP A 130 -5.29 20.88 4.73
N LEU A 131 -4.30 21.40 3.99
CA LEU A 131 -4.55 22.20 2.77
C LEU A 131 -5.19 21.29 1.70
N SER A 132 -6.51 21.13 1.78
CA SER A 132 -7.29 20.18 0.99
C SER A 132 -8.25 20.88 0.03
N GLY A 133 -8.76 20.12 -0.95
CA GLY A 133 -9.68 20.61 -1.98
C GLY A 133 -11.06 20.99 -1.47
N ILE A 134 -11.95 21.35 -2.40
CA ILE A 134 -13.33 21.71 -2.10
C ILE A 134 -14.05 20.43 -1.63
N GLY A 135 -14.02 20.19 -0.32
CA GLY A 135 -14.57 18.97 0.28
C GLY A 135 -13.64 18.27 1.27
N GLY A 136 -12.39 18.72 1.43
CA GLY A 136 -11.47 18.18 2.43
C GLY A 136 -10.79 16.87 2.03
N MET A 137 -10.83 16.47 0.76
CA MET A 137 -10.12 15.27 0.28
C MET A 137 -8.70 15.62 -0.18
N ARG A 138 -7.78 14.70 0.09
CA ARG A 138 -6.36 14.76 -0.27
C ARG A 138 -5.98 13.52 -1.05
N ARG A 139 -5.05 13.66 -1.99
CA ARG A 139 -4.46 12.54 -2.72
C ARG A 139 -2.94 12.57 -2.63
N GLU A 140 -2.37 11.44 -2.26
CA GLU A 140 -0.92 11.22 -2.23
C GLU A 140 -0.53 9.99 -3.07
N HIS A 141 0.73 9.94 -3.50
CA HIS A 141 1.27 8.85 -4.30
C HIS A 141 2.14 7.89 -3.49
N ILE A 142 1.74 6.62 -3.46
CA ILE A 142 2.50 5.50 -2.92
C ILE A 142 3.34 4.90 -4.05
N ARG A 143 4.67 4.81 -3.87
CA ARG A 143 5.59 4.31 -4.91
C ARG A 143 6.23 2.98 -4.56
N ALA A 144 6.31 2.13 -5.57
CA ALA A 144 7.13 0.93 -5.62
C ALA A 144 7.95 0.92 -6.92
N THR A 145 8.89 1.86 -7.02
CA THR A 145 9.63 2.17 -8.24
C THR A 145 11.09 1.70 -8.14
N PRO A 146 11.51 0.66 -8.87
CA PRO A 146 12.88 0.14 -8.81
C PRO A 146 13.96 1.11 -9.31
N ARG A 147 13.59 2.13 -10.11
CA ARG A 147 14.50 3.16 -10.61
C ARG A 147 13.79 4.52 -10.56
N TRP A 148 13.96 5.25 -9.46
CA TRP A 148 13.34 6.56 -9.28
C TRP A 148 14.28 7.66 -9.80
N ARG A 149 13.77 8.56 -10.66
CA ARG A 149 14.54 9.66 -11.27
C ARG A 149 15.91 9.24 -11.84
N LYS A 150 15.93 8.11 -12.56
CA LYS A 150 17.14 7.45 -13.12
C LYS A 150 18.17 7.00 -12.06
N GLY A 151 17.84 7.09 -10.77
CA GLY A 151 18.69 6.74 -9.64
C GLY A 151 18.28 5.44 -8.95
N LEU A 152 18.41 5.44 -7.63
CA LEU A 152 18.16 4.29 -6.76
C LEU A 152 16.66 3.99 -6.61
N PRO A 153 16.31 2.78 -6.14
CA PRO A 153 14.91 2.41 -5.92
C PRO A 153 14.23 3.29 -4.88
N ARG A 154 12.92 3.51 -5.06
CA ARG A 154 12.03 4.13 -4.08
C ARG A 154 10.87 3.18 -3.79
N TYR A 155 10.75 2.80 -2.53
CA TYR A 155 9.75 1.89 -2.01
C TYR A 155 9.17 2.53 -0.75
N ASP A 156 7.99 3.11 -0.89
CA ASP A 156 7.33 3.88 0.16
C ASP A 156 6.73 2.93 1.21
N CYS A 157 6.58 3.44 2.42
CA CYS A 157 5.88 2.76 3.51
C CYS A 157 4.41 3.18 3.52
N VAL A 158 3.55 2.32 4.06
CA VAL A 158 2.10 2.52 4.13
C VAL A 158 1.56 2.08 5.49
N PHE A 159 0.47 2.72 5.90
CA PHE A 159 -0.43 2.22 6.92
C PHE A 159 -1.46 1.31 6.25
N ALA A 160 -1.67 0.14 6.84
CA ALA A 160 -2.73 -0.77 6.46
C ALA A 160 -3.65 -1.04 7.66
N GLU A 161 -4.94 -1.21 7.40
CA GLU A 161 -5.89 -1.61 8.43
C GLU A 161 -5.53 -3.00 8.97
N LYS A 162 -5.53 -3.13 10.30
CA LYS A 162 -5.31 -4.37 11.03
C LYS A 162 -6.57 -4.80 11.76
N ASP A 163 -7.15 -3.89 12.54
CA ASP A 163 -8.34 -4.11 13.34
C ASP A 163 -9.02 -2.76 13.57
N SER A 164 -10.15 -2.53 12.91
CA SER A 164 -10.91 -1.27 13.01
C SER A 164 -11.61 -1.07 14.36
N SER A 165 -11.61 -2.07 15.25
CA SER A 165 -12.10 -1.91 16.62
C SER A 165 -11.07 -1.29 17.56
N LEU A 166 -9.80 -1.23 17.16
CA LEU A 166 -8.70 -0.68 17.94
C LEU A 166 -8.35 0.73 17.47
N GLU A 167 -8.07 1.60 18.43
CA GLU A 167 -7.67 2.99 18.17
C GLU A 167 -6.19 3.12 17.85
N GLY A 168 -5.85 4.20 17.13
CA GLY A 168 -4.48 4.57 16.82
C GLY A 168 -3.71 3.48 16.08
N PHE A 169 -2.39 3.43 16.31
CA PHE A 169 -1.55 2.44 15.64
C PHE A 169 -1.83 0.98 16.06
N CYS A 170 -2.51 0.74 17.20
CA CYS A 170 -2.88 -0.62 17.61
C CYS A 170 -3.79 -1.32 16.59
N GLY A 171 -4.66 -0.54 15.93
CA GLY A 171 -5.54 -0.96 14.85
C GLY A 171 -4.91 -0.92 13.46
N LEU A 172 -3.61 -0.61 13.36
CA LEU A 172 -2.88 -0.48 12.10
C LEU A 172 -1.69 -1.44 12.00
N HIS A 173 -1.31 -1.72 10.77
CA HIS A 173 -0.01 -2.25 10.38
C HIS A 173 0.82 -1.18 9.69
N ALA A 174 2.15 -1.24 9.86
CA ALA A 174 3.09 -0.54 9.00
C ALA A 174 3.74 -1.56 8.04
N ALA A 175 3.85 -1.17 6.77
CA ALA A 175 4.46 -2.03 5.76
C ALA A 175 5.22 -1.22 4.72
N ARG A 176 6.29 -1.79 4.14
CA ARG A 176 7.01 -1.22 3.00
C ARG A 176 6.53 -1.90 1.71
N VAL A 177 6.06 -1.12 0.75
CA VAL A 177 5.55 -1.64 -0.52
C VAL A 177 6.72 -1.97 -1.46
N ILE A 178 6.85 -3.24 -1.83
CA ILE A 178 7.93 -3.74 -2.68
C ILE A 178 7.50 -3.91 -4.14
N LEU A 179 6.23 -4.28 -4.35
CA LEU A 179 5.65 -4.42 -5.69
C LEU A 179 4.16 -4.07 -5.63
N LEU A 180 3.70 -3.26 -6.58
CA LEU A 180 2.29 -3.07 -6.85
C LEU A 180 1.91 -3.90 -8.07
N PHE A 181 0.88 -4.72 -7.98
CA PHE A 181 0.50 -5.62 -9.07
C PHE A 181 -0.99 -5.93 -9.05
N SER A 182 -1.50 -6.46 -10.15
CA SER A 182 -2.86 -6.99 -10.22
C SER A 182 -2.93 -8.28 -11.00
N PHE A 183 -3.87 -9.15 -10.62
CA PHE A 183 -4.19 -10.38 -11.34
C PHE A 183 -5.70 -10.63 -11.32
N THR A 184 -6.18 -11.56 -12.15
CA THR A 184 -7.58 -11.98 -12.14
C THR A 184 -7.68 -13.45 -11.72
N CYS A 185 -8.59 -13.76 -10.81
CA CYS A 185 -8.88 -15.11 -10.35
C CYS A 185 -10.40 -15.27 -10.23
N ALA A 186 -10.96 -16.36 -10.75
CA ALA A 186 -12.41 -16.61 -10.74
C ALA A 186 -13.27 -15.41 -11.23
N GLY A 187 -12.79 -14.68 -12.25
CA GLY A 187 -13.49 -13.50 -12.79
C GLY A 187 -13.31 -12.21 -12.00
N VAL A 188 -12.72 -12.25 -10.80
CA VAL A 188 -12.46 -11.08 -9.95
C VAL A 188 -11.04 -10.56 -10.17
N LYS A 189 -10.90 -9.24 -10.33
CA LYS A 189 -9.59 -8.57 -10.43
C LYS A 189 -9.14 -8.13 -9.05
N TYR A 190 -7.96 -8.56 -8.65
CA TYR A 190 -7.35 -8.23 -7.36
C TYR A 190 -6.21 -7.22 -7.57
N PRO A 191 -6.39 -5.93 -7.23
CA PRO A 191 -5.28 -5.01 -7.00
C PRO A 191 -4.57 -5.34 -5.68
N CYS A 192 -3.26 -5.57 -5.75
CA CYS A 192 -2.48 -6.04 -4.61
C CYS A 192 -1.15 -5.29 -4.47
N ALA A 193 -0.66 -5.30 -3.24
CA ALA A 193 0.70 -4.95 -2.88
C ALA A 193 1.45 -6.17 -2.33
N LEU A 194 2.68 -6.40 -2.79
CA LEU A 194 3.66 -7.24 -2.09
C LEU A 194 4.43 -6.34 -1.15
N VAL A 195 4.45 -6.70 0.13
CA VAL A 195 4.97 -5.83 1.18
C VAL A 195 5.95 -6.55 2.08
N ARG A 196 6.80 -5.77 2.76
CA ARG A 196 7.53 -6.21 3.96
C ARG A 196 6.87 -5.57 5.18
N TRP A 197 6.51 -6.40 6.14
CA TRP A 197 5.84 -5.95 7.36
C TRP A 197 6.82 -5.38 8.39
N PHE A 198 6.28 -4.55 9.27
CA PHE A 198 6.94 -4.14 10.49
C PHE A 198 6.05 -4.46 11.69
N SER A 199 6.65 -4.92 12.78
CA SER A 199 5.97 -5.22 14.04
C SER A 199 6.36 -4.24 15.13
N PRO A 200 5.43 -3.84 16.03
CA PRO A 200 5.77 -3.11 17.24
C PRO A 200 6.81 -3.85 18.07
N VAL A 201 7.81 -3.13 18.58
CA VAL A 201 8.82 -3.70 19.50
C VAL A 201 8.31 -3.79 20.95
N ALA A 202 7.21 -3.11 21.25
CA ALA A 202 6.58 -3.03 22.57
C ALA A 202 5.06 -2.85 22.41
N ASP A 203 4.31 -3.09 23.48
CA ASP A 203 2.84 -2.97 23.50
C ASP A 203 2.34 -1.52 23.70
N LYS A 204 3.24 -0.54 23.74
CA LYS A 204 2.92 0.88 23.92
C LYS A 204 3.90 1.78 23.16
N PRO A 205 3.52 3.04 22.88
CA PRO A 205 4.44 4.03 22.33
C PRO A 205 5.66 4.27 23.22
N ASP A 206 6.73 4.78 22.61
CA ASP A 206 7.90 5.27 23.32
C ASP A 206 7.53 6.45 24.25
N ASP A 207 7.96 6.39 25.51
CA ASP A 207 7.52 7.33 26.56
C ASP A 207 8.02 8.78 26.32
N LEU A 208 9.13 8.96 25.57
CA LEU A 208 9.71 10.27 25.31
C LEU A 208 9.08 10.95 24.09
N THR A 209 8.92 10.20 23.01
CA THR A 209 8.46 10.73 21.72
C THR A 209 6.95 10.59 21.52
N GLY A 210 6.31 9.67 22.25
CA GLY A 210 4.92 9.28 22.04
C GLY A 210 4.68 8.57 20.70
N MET A 211 5.74 8.14 20.00
CA MET A 211 5.66 7.41 18.73
C MET A 211 5.81 5.91 18.95
N TRP A 212 5.13 5.11 18.13
CA TRP A 212 5.38 3.68 18.10
C TRP A 212 6.75 3.38 17.51
N VAL A 213 7.45 2.43 18.10
CA VAL A 213 8.71 1.90 17.55
C VAL A 213 8.42 0.54 16.94
N VAL A 214 8.84 0.35 15.70
CA VAL A 214 8.63 -0.89 14.94
C VAL A 214 9.95 -1.41 14.37
N GLU A 215 10.03 -2.72 14.16
CA GLU A 215 11.13 -3.40 13.49
C GLU A 215 10.66 -4.19 12.27
N PRO A 216 11.49 -4.34 11.22
CA PRO A 216 11.12 -5.15 10.06
C PRO A 216 10.97 -6.63 10.43
N ASP A 217 9.89 -7.25 9.99
CA ASP A 217 9.64 -8.66 10.24
C ASP A 217 10.65 -9.55 9.48
N VAL A 218 11.13 -10.58 10.16
CA VAL A 218 12.02 -11.61 9.60
C VAL A 218 11.46 -13.01 9.83
N ASN A 219 11.70 -13.91 8.88
CA ASN A 219 11.40 -15.32 9.06
C ASN A 219 12.42 -15.97 10.01
N ALA A 220 12.16 -17.20 10.46
CA ALA A 220 13.06 -17.96 11.33
C ALA A 220 14.48 -18.16 10.77
N ASP A 221 14.67 -18.09 9.44
CA ASP A 221 15.98 -18.17 8.78
C ASP A 221 16.68 -16.80 8.64
N GLY A 222 16.11 -15.74 9.22
CA GLY A 222 16.60 -14.36 9.14
C GLY A 222 16.31 -13.66 7.81
N SER A 223 15.64 -14.32 6.86
CA SER A 223 15.25 -13.67 5.61
C SER A 223 14.06 -12.72 5.84
N PRO A 224 13.90 -11.66 5.02
CA PRO A 224 12.78 -10.74 5.17
C PRO A 224 11.42 -11.44 5.07
N SER A 225 10.50 -11.11 5.98
CA SER A 225 9.11 -11.52 5.89
C SER A 225 8.39 -10.72 4.81
N PHE A 226 7.58 -11.40 4.01
CA PHE A 226 6.79 -10.79 2.95
C PHE A 226 5.32 -11.18 3.10
N GLY A 227 4.42 -10.27 2.77
CA GLY A 227 3.00 -10.53 2.64
C GLY A 227 2.44 -10.00 1.32
N VAL A 228 1.27 -10.51 0.92
CA VAL A 228 0.45 -9.91 -0.13
C VAL A 228 -0.81 -9.38 0.54
N MET A 229 -1.14 -8.12 0.27
CA MET A 229 -2.36 -7.49 0.77
C MET A 229 -3.14 -6.87 -0.39
N HIS A 230 -4.46 -6.83 -0.24
CA HIS A 230 -5.32 -6.08 -1.15
C HIS A 230 -5.08 -4.58 -0.98
N LEU A 231 -5.25 -3.77 -2.02
CA LEU A 231 -5.05 -2.33 -1.89
C LEU A 231 -6.10 -1.64 -1.01
N ASP A 232 -7.31 -2.19 -0.93
CA ASP A 232 -8.35 -1.65 -0.03
C ASP A 232 -7.98 -1.71 1.45
N ALA A 233 -7.03 -2.58 1.83
CA ALA A 233 -6.50 -2.61 3.19
C ALA A 233 -5.51 -1.47 3.45
N VAL A 234 -5.03 -0.78 2.41
CA VAL A 234 -4.09 0.32 2.53
C VAL A 234 -4.87 1.59 2.78
N LEU A 235 -4.58 2.28 3.88
CA LEU A 235 -5.21 3.57 4.16
C LEU A 235 -4.47 4.69 3.42
N ARG A 236 -3.15 4.75 3.63
CA ARG A 236 -2.30 5.84 3.15
C ARG A 236 -0.81 5.50 3.33
N ALA A 237 0.07 6.36 2.83
CA ALA A 237 1.51 6.33 3.06
C ALA A 237 1.85 6.53 4.55
N ALA A 238 2.88 5.83 5.00
CA ALA A 238 3.44 5.96 6.34
C ALA A 238 4.86 6.52 6.26
N HIS A 239 5.22 7.37 7.21
CA HIS A 239 6.57 7.88 7.35
C HIS A 239 7.28 7.19 8.51
N LEU A 240 8.36 6.48 8.20
CA LEU A 240 9.19 5.79 9.19
C LEU A 240 10.53 6.50 9.33
N ILE A 241 10.91 6.85 10.57
CA ILE A 241 12.18 7.50 10.90
C ILE A 241 13.09 6.48 11.58
N PRO A 242 14.33 6.26 11.11
CA PRO A 242 15.26 5.37 11.80
C PRO A 242 15.49 5.78 13.26
N VAL A 243 15.48 4.80 14.17
CA VAL A 243 15.98 5.00 15.53
C VAL A 243 17.50 4.95 15.45
N PHE A 244 18.14 6.10 15.66
CA PHE A 244 19.60 6.18 15.62
C PHE A 244 20.21 5.64 16.91
N GLY A 245 21.18 4.74 16.78
CA GLY A 245 22.05 4.35 17.89
C GLY A 245 23.29 5.24 17.98
N ASP A 246 24.29 4.78 18.73
CA ASP A 246 25.52 5.55 18.99
C ASP A 246 26.53 5.54 17.83
N ALA A 247 26.25 4.78 16.78
CA ALA A 247 27.15 4.61 15.65
C ALA A 247 27.06 5.80 14.67
N PHE A 248 28.23 6.24 14.18
CA PHE A 248 28.29 7.25 13.12
C PHE A 248 27.79 6.69 11.79
N ILE A 249 26.92 7.44 11.13
CA ILE A 249 26.50 7.17 9.75
C ILE A 249 27.65 7.59 8.82
N PRO A 250 28.14 6.70 7.93
CA PRO A 250 29.16 7.07 6.96
C PRO A 250 28.72 8.25 6.09
N ALA A 251 29.61 9.19 5.79
CA ALA A 251 29.29 10.34 4.93
C ALA A 251 28.82 9.94 3.51
N SER A 252 29.20 8.74 3.05
CA SER A 252 28.76 8.16 1.78
C SER A 252 27.47 7.35 1.88
N PHE A 253 26.80 7.32 3.04
CA PHE A 253 25.56 6.59 3.23
C PHE A 253 24.44 7.24 2.42
N HIS A 254 23.81 6.44 1.56
CA HIS A 254 22.72 6.93 0.72
C HIS A 254 21.37 6.70 1.42
N PHE A 255 20.56 7.75 1.54
CA PHE A 255 19.26 7.73 2.25
C PHE A 255 18.31 6.62 1.77
N SER A 256 18.38 6.21 0.49
CA SER A 256 17.55 5.12 -0.04
C SER A 256 17.79 3.76 0.62
N ARG A 257 18.87 3.61 1.39
CA ARG A 257 19.21 2.39 2.13
C ARG A 257 18.76 2.44 3.60
N SER A 258 18.20 3.55 4.08
CA SER A 258 17.81 3.70 5.49
C SER A 258 16.89 2.56 5.97
N LEU A 259 15.82 2.27 5.23
CA LEU A 259 14.88 1.20 5.57
C LEU A 259 15.45 -0.22 5.51
N ASP A 260 16.69 -0.39 5.03
CA ASP A 260 17.39 -1.67 4.97
C ASP A 260 18.62 -1.74 5.89
N SER A 261 19.00 -0.62 6.51
CA SER A 261 20.25 -0.50 7.29
C SER A 261 20.04 -0.31 8.79
N PHE A 262 18.85 0.09 9.21
CA PHE A 262 18.48 0.27 10.61
C PHE A 262 17.56 -0.85 11.07
N ASN A 263 17.66 -1.19 12.36
CA ASN A 263 16.90 -2.30 12.95
C ASN A 263 15.49 -1.86 13.37
N THR A 264 15.34 -0.63 13.84
CA THR A 264 14.08 -0.10 14.37
C THR A 264 13.79 1.29 13.84
N PHE A 265 12.50 1.63 13.80
CA PHE A 265 11.99 2.86 13.23
C PHE A 265 10.85 3.41 14.08
N TYR A 266 10.83 4.74 14.27
CA TYR A 266 9.67 5.44 14.77
C TYR A 266 8.62 5.57 13.67
N VAL A 267 7.38 5.26 14.00
CA VAL A 267 6.20 5.57 13.19
C VAL A 267 5.88 7.05 13.40
N ASN A 268 6.24 7.89 12.41
CA ASN A 268 6.10 9.33 12.53
C ASN A 268 4.65 9.78 12.29
N LYS A 269 3.86 9.78 13.36
CA LYS A 269 2.51 10.34 13.37
C LYS A 269 2.45 11.86 13.31
N PHE A 270 3.58 12.56 13.33
CA PHE A 270 3.65 14.03 13.29
C PHE A 270 4.03 14.58 11.92
N VAL A 271 4.07 13.73 10.88
CA VAL A 271 4.40 14.16 9.52
C VAL A 271 3.34 15.10 8.93
N ASP A 272 2.08 14.89 9.29
CA ASP A 272 0.94 15.75 8.96
C ASP A 272 -0.21 15.47 9.95
N HIS A 273 -1.32 16.23 9.83
CA HIS A 273 -2.46 16.12 10.72
C HIS A 273 -3.14 14.75 10.62
N GLN A 274 -3.35 14.23 9.40
CA GLN A 274 -4.07 12.98 9.22
C GLN A 274 -3.31 11.78 9.76
N ALA A 275 -1.97 11.77 9.66
CA ALA A 275 -1.12 10.73 10.25
C ALA A 275 -1.27 10.72 11.78
N HIS A 276 -1.43 11.90 12.37
CA HIS A 276 -1.68 12.05 13.80
C HIS A 276 -3.05 11.47 14.19
N GLU A 277 -4.09 11.75 13.40
CA GLU A 277 -5.44 11.26 13.68
C GLU A 277 -5.60 9.74 13.58
N ILE A 278 -4.84 9.07 12.69
CA ILE A 278 -4.98 7.62 12.51
C ILE A 278 -4.00 6.81 13.36
N ALA A 279 -2.83 7.35 13.69
CA ALA A 279 -1.75 6.60 14.35
C ALA A 279 -1.41 7.12 15.76
N PHE A 280 -2.35 7.77 16.44
CA PHE A 280 -2.14 8.35 17.77
C PHE A 280 -1.72 7.34 18.85
#